data_AF-A0A7J7NZ33-F1
#
_entry.id   AF-A0A7J7NZ33-F1
#
_cell.length_a   1.000
_cell.length_b   1.000
_cell.length_c   1.000
_cell.angle_alpha   90.00
_cell.angle_beta   90.00
_cell.angle_gamma   90.00
#
_symmetry.space_group_name_H-M   'P 1'
#
loop_
_entity.id
_entity.type
_entity.pdbx_description
1 polymer ?
#
loop_
_entity_poly.entity_id
_entity_poly.type
_entity_poly.pdbx_seq_one_letter_code
_entity_poly.pdbx_strand_id
1 'polypeptide(L)'
;MVGAAEEAQLNKLENQVDNGGGGAWEYLCLVRKLKVRRSDKVLKHGLSILNDSKNRPKLGAEEWTLYEQVAIAAMDCQSLDAAKVKLPSF
;
A
#
# COMPACT_ATOMS: atom_id res chain seq x y z
N MET A 1 16.72 11.66 -0.48
CA MET A 1 16.03 12.68 0.34
C MET A 1 14.70 12.94 -0.32
N VAL A 2 13.60 12.91 0.43
CA VAL A 2 12.28 13.30 -0.07
C VAL A 2 12.22 14.83 -0.07
N GLY A 3 11.79 15.44 -1.17
CA GLY A 3 11.61 16.89 -1.24
C GLY A 3 10.35 17.34 -0.48
N ALA A 4 10.33 18.58 0.00
CA ALA A 4 9.18 19.14 0.74
C ALA A 4 7.85 19.06 -0.05
N ALA A 5 7.90 19.22 -1.37
CA ALA A 5 6.73 19.10 -2.24
C ALA A 5 6.21 17.66 -2.32
N GLU A 6 7.10 16.67 -2.37
CA GLU A 6 6.76 15.24 -2.42
C GLU A 6 6.18 14.78 -1.09
N GLU A 7 6.72 15.26 0.03
CA GLU A 7 6.19 14.97 1.36
C GLU A 7 4.81 15.60 1.58
N ALA A 8 4.60 16.85 1.12
CA ALA A 8 3.29 17.49 1.17
C ALA A 8 2.25 16.74 0.33
N GLN A 9 2.63 16.29 -0.88
CA GLN A 9 1.76 15.47 -1.73
C GLN A 9 1.44 14.13 -1.07
N LEU A 10 2.43 13.47 -0.48
CA LEU A 10 2.26 12.21 0.22
C LEU A 10 1.28 12.35 1.39
N ASN A 11 1.47 13.36 2.24
CA ASN A 11 0.58 13.61 3.37
C ASN A 11 -0.85 13.96 2.93
N LYS A 12 -1.01 14.67 1.81
CA LYS A 12 -2.33 14.96 1.23
C LYS A 12 -3.03 13.68 0.77
N LEU A 13 -2.31 12.81 0.05
CA LEU A 13 -2.84 11.52 -0.39
C LEU A 13 -3.16 10.61 0.78
N GLU A 14 -2.29 10.54 1.80
CA GLU A 14 -2.53 9.77 3.01
C GLU A 14 -3.86 10.16 3.67
N ASN A 15 -4.06 11.47 3.89
CA ASN A 15 -5.32 11.98 4.44
C ASN A 15 -6.53 11.65 3.56
N GLN A 16 -6.41 11.80 2.24
CA GLN A 16 -7.51 11.48 1.32
C GLN A 16 -7.91 10.00 1.41
N VAL A 17 -6.93 9.10 1.42
CA VAL A 17 -7.16 7.65 1.47
C VAL A 17 -7.72 7.24 2.82
N ASP A 18 -7.23 7.81 3.92
CA ASP A 18 -7.75 7.54 5.26
C ASP A 18 -9.22 7.98 5.43
N ASN A 19 -9.63 9.03 4.72
CA ASN A 19 -11.02 9.52 4.70
C ASN A 19 -11.89 8.83 3.63
N GLY A 20 -11.37 7.82 2.92
CA GLY A 20 -12.13 7.06 1.91
C GLY A 20 -12.28 7.74 0.55
N GLY A 21 -11.54 8.82 0.28
CA GLY A 21 -11.61 9.61 -0.95
C GLY A 21 -10.96 8.98 -2.19
N GLY A 22 -10.71 7.67 -2.20
CA GLY A 22 -10.00 6.96 -3.27
C GLY A 22 -8.50 7.29 -3.35
N GLY A 23 -7.82 6.84 -4.40
CA GLY A 23 -6.39 7.11 -4.62
C GLY A 23 -5.42 6.24 -3.81
N ALA A 24 -5.90 5.11 -3.27
CA ALA A 24 -5.10 4.23 -2.42
C ALA A 24 -3.87 3.67 -3.17
N TRP A 25 -4.01 3.34 -4.46
CA TRP A 25 -2.91 2.83 -5.26
C TRP A 25 -1.85 3.91 -5.55
N GLU A 26 -2.29 5.13 -5.88
CA GLU A 26 -1.42 6.28 -6.08
C GLU A 26 -0.63 6.64 -4.82
N TYR A 27 -1.26 6.56 -3.65
CA TYR A 27 -0.58 6.69 -2.37
C TYR A 27 0.52 5.62 -2.19
N LEU A 28 0.18 4.34 -2.40
CA LEU A 28 1.14 3.23 -2.24
C LEU A 28 2.32 3.33 -3.21
N CYS A 29 2.06 3.71 -4.47
CA CYS A 29 3.09 3.92 -5.48
C CYS A 29 4.03 5.07 -5.06
N LEU A 30 3.49 6.15 -4.51
CA LEU A 30 4.31 7.27 -4.02
C LEU A 30 5.14 6.88 -2.78
N VAL A 31 4.56 6.13 -1.82
CA VAL A 31 5.30 5.58 -0.67
C VAL A 31 6.51 4.77 -1.16
N ARG A 32 6.31 3.87 -2.14
CA ARG A 32 7.36 3.03 -2.71
C ARG A 32 8.42 3.87 -3.41
N LYS A 33 8.00 4.82 -4.26
CA LYS A 33 8.90 5.72 -5.00
C LYS A 33 9.79 6.54 -4.06
N LEU A 34 9.21 7.07 -2.98
CA LEU A 34 9.90 7.91 -2.00
C LEU A 34 10.69 7.09 -0.96
N LYS A 35 10.56 5.76 -0.96
CA LYS A 35 11.19 4.84 0.01
C LYS A 35 10.91 5.23 1.46
N VAL A 36 9.71 5.73 1.73
CA VAL A 36 9.28 6.12 3.08
C VAL A 36 8.69 4.93 3.82
N ARG A 37 8.95 4.85 5.13
CA ARG A 37 8.38 3.80 6.00
C ARG A 37 7.04 4.27 6.55
N ARG A 38 5.94 3.75 5.98
CA ARG A 38 4.55 3.96 6.42
C ARG A 38 3.83 2.61 6.54
N SER A 39 4.51 1.64 7.14
CA SER A 39 4.16 0.21 7.05
C SER A 39 2.75 -0.09 7.55
N ASP A 40 2.27 0.61 8.59
CA ASP A 40 0.89 0.48 9.09
C ASP A 40 -0.15 0.91 8.04
N LYS A 41 0.08 2.06 7.38
CA LYS A 41 -0.80 2.59 6.34
C LYS A 41 -0.75 1.75 5.09
N VAL A 42 0.45 1.34 4.69
CA VAL A 42 0.68 0.46 3.53
C VAL A 42 -0.07 -0.86 3.71
N LEU A 43 0.04 -1.46 4.90
CA LEU A 43 -0.65 -2.70 5.21
C LEU A 43 -2.17 -2.52 5.18
N LYS A 44 -2.70 -1.49 5.86
CA LYS A 44 -4.14 -1.18 5.91
C LYS A 44 -4.72 -0.99 4.51
N HIS A 45 -4.16 -0.08 3.73
CA HIS A 45 -4.70 0.29 2.43
C HIS A 45 -4.42 -0.77 1.37
N GLY A 46 -3.25 -1.40 1.40
CA GLY A 46 -2.91 -2.47 0.47
C GLY A 46 -3.77 -3.71 0.67
N LEU A 47 -4.05 -4.12 1.91
CA LEU A 47 -5.02 -5.18 2.18
C LEU A 47 -6.42 -4.80 1.70
N SER A 48 -6.84 -3.55 1.86
CA SER A 48 -8.14 -3.09 1.36
C SER A 48 -8.25 -3.25 -0.16
N ILE A 49 -7.19 -2.93 -0.91
CA ILE A 49 -7.16 -3.11 -2.37
C ILE A 49 -7.16 -4.60 -2.74
N LEU A 50 -6.35 -5.42 -2.08
CA LEU A 50 -6.25 -6.87 -2.35
C LEU A 50 -7.57 -7.62 -2.04
N ASN A 51 -8.32 -7.15 -1.03
CA ASN A 51 -9.63 -7.71 -0.69
C ASN A 51 -10.75 -7.26 -1.64
N ASP A 52 -10.53 -6.21 -2.42
CA ASP A 52 -11.50 -5.72 -3.38
C ASP A 52 -11.36 -6.47 -4.72
N SER A 53 -12.20 -7.48 -4.90
CA SER A 53 -12.26 -8.33 -6.09
C SER A 53 -12.52 -7.56 -7.39
N LYS A 54 -13.01 -6.31 -7.33
CA LYS A 54 -13.24 -5.45 -8.51
C LYS A 54 -12.03 -4.61 -8.89
N ASN A 55 -11.16 -4.30 -7.93
CA ASN A 55 -9.98 -3.46 -8.14
C ASN A 55 -8.71 -4.29 -8.33
N ARG A 56 -8.65 -5.48 -7.72
CA ARG A 56 -7.58 -6.46 -7.90
C ARG A 56 -7.24 -6.75 -9.39
N PRO A 57 -8.18 -7.12 -10.28
CA PRO A 57 -7.85 -7.41 -11.68
C PRO A 57 -7.46 -6.18 -12.51
N LYS A 58 -7.75 -4.96 -12.04
CA LYS A 58 -7.39 -3.72 -12.75
C LYS A 58 -5.90 -3.36 -12.60
N LEU A 59 -5.21 -3.97 -11.64
CA LEU A 59 -3.78 -3.75 -11.41
C LEU A 59 -2.91 -4.48 -12.45
N GLY A 60 -3.37 -5.60 -13.02
CA GLY A 60 -2.59 -6.36 -13.98
C GLY A 60 -1.20 -6.74 -13.45
N ALA A 61 -0.14 -6.28 -14.11
CA ALA A 61 1.25 -6.49 -13.68
C ALA A 61 1.61 -5.83 -12.34
N GLU A 62 0.84 -4.82 -11.92
CA GLU A 62 1.03 -4.14 -10.64
C GLU A 62 0.48 -4.93 -9.45
N GLU A 63 -0.30 -6.00 -9.70
CA GLU A 63 -0.82 -6.87 -8.64
C GLU A 63 0.32 -7.49 -7.82
N TRP A 64 1.38 -7.95 -8.49
CA TRP A 64 2.55 -8.52 -7.81
C TRP A 64 3.33 -7.48 -7.00
N THR A 65 3.42 -6.25 -7.52
CA THR A 65 4.04 -5.14 -6.79
C THR A 65 3.27 -4.84 -5.51
N LEU A 66 1.93 -4.84 -5.57
CA LEU A 66 1.10 -4.64 -4.40
C LEU A 66 1.30 -5.75 -3.37
N TYR A 67 1.33 -7.02 -3.80
CA TYR A 67 1.59 -8.15 -2.90
C TYR A 67 2.95 -8.03 -2.19
N GLU A 68 4.02 -7.74 -2.94
CA GLU A 68 5.37 -7.54 -2.39
C GLU A 68 5.38 -6.41 -1.35
N GLN A 69 4.79 -5.26 -1.69
CA GLN A 69 4.74 -4.11 -0.80
C GLN A 69 3.93 -4.39 0.47
N VAL A 70 2.81 -5.10 0.36
CA VAL A 70 1.99 -5.53 1.51
C VAL A 70 2.73 -6.55 2.37
N ALA A 71 3.46 -7.49 1.77
CA ALA A 71 4.24 -8.49 2.49
C ALA A 71 5.33 -7.84 3.35
N ILE A 72 6.08 -6.90 2.77
CA ILE A 72 7.11 -6.13 3.49
C ILE A 72 6.50 -5.34 4.65
N ALA A 73 5.39 -4.64 4.38
CA ALA A 73 4.69 -3.88 5.41
C ALA A 73 4.13 -4.78 6.53
N ALA A 74 3.60 -5.96 6.20
CA ALA A 74 3.13 -6.93 7.19
C ALA A 74 4.26 -7.45 8.08
N MET A 75 5.44 -7.71 7.51
CA MET A 75 6.64 -8.09 8.27
C MET A 75 7.10 -6.97 9.20
N ASP A 76 7.18 -5.73 8.70
CA ASP A 76 7.53 -4.53 9.48
C ASP A 76 6.55 -4.32 10.66
N CYS A 77 5.26 -4.59 10.46
CA CYS A 77 4.22 -4.48 11.49
C CYS A 77 4.10 -5.73 12.39
N GLN A 78 4.98 -6.73 12.26
CA GLN A 78 4.91 -8.03 12.95
C GLN A 78 3.53 -8.73 12.82
N SER A 79 2.77 -8.39 11.78
CA SER A 79 1.41 -8.89 11.53
C SER A 79 1.48 -10.07 10.57
N LEU A 80 2.13 -11.16 11.00
CA LEU A 80 2.38 -12.34 10.18
C LEU A 80 1.10 -13.07 9.75
N ASP A 81 0.02 -13.00 10.54
CA ASP A 81 -1.29 -13.54 10.17
C ASP A 81 -1.89 -12.85 8.94
N ALA A 82 -1.67 -11.55 8.77
CA ALA A 82 -2.09 -10.83 7.57
C ALA A 82 -1.28 -11.22 6.33
N ALA A 83 0.00 -11.57 6.52
CA ALA A 83 0.88 -12.04 5.45
C ALA A 83 0.56 -13.48 5.02
N LYS A 84 0.29 -14.38 5.98
CA LYS A 84 0.03 -15.81 5.72
C LYS A 84 -1.32 -16.10 5.07
N VAL A 85 -2.35 -15.30 5.37
CA VAL A 85 -3.73 -15.60 4.92
C VAL A 85 -3.99 -15.12 3.48
N LYS A 86 -3.19 -14.19 2.94
CA LYS A 86 -3.60 -13.44 1.72
C LYS A 86 -2.55 -13.30 0.63
N LEU A 87 -1.30 -13.70 0.87
CA LEU A 87 -0.30 -13.76 -0.19
C LEU A 87 -0.42 -15.14 -0.88
N PRO A 88 -0.44 -15.21 -2.22
CA PRO A 88 -0.30 -16.48 -2.91
C PRO A 88 0.99 -17.14 -2.41
N SER A 89 0.92 -18.43 -2.08
CA SER A 89 2.02 -19.22 -1.53
C SER A 89 3.32 -18.89 -2.29
N PHE A 90 4.31 -18.36 -1.57
CA PHE A 90 5.66 -18.12 -2.07
C PHE A 90 6.28 -19.41 -2.63
#